data_AF-R5MHR4-F1
#
_entry.id   AF-R5MHR4-F1
#
_cell.length_a   1.000
_cell.length_b   1.000
_cell.length_c   1.000
_cell.angle_alpha   90.00
_cell.angle_beta   90.00
_cell.angle_gamma   90.00
#
_symmetry.space_group_name_H-M   'P 1'
#
loop_
_entity.id
_entity.type
_entity.pdbx_description
1 polymer ?
#
loop_
_entity_poly.entity_id
_entity_poly.type
_entity_poly.pdbx_seq_one_letter_code
_entity_poly.pdbx_strand_id
1 'polypeptide(L)'
;MDINDSLNKGIPISEPVILDKTDIANNVQNKEKMEDMLNESIVKYHNFILSQSQILFGLEFNGAIAIVTDFTTLKRKIEFSVHAFYDSLKRNLNMSLSTDDFASDEEYRESLIKQANKKIEALKRIKTPAELQRKFPVLHRRYLSCVQEYYLVKKNIIEPLNKLDPITRTKKMFQLNIDLEQKNPFYNPKNNIVAIIDYTNSFSLKTFIASCVIALPNIINNRDKIVNYIHNNPIDFSFLDDADKDKLELYFAYCNLKQANNADSKYKQDYLYYVSNYFKEHKDTTDDISIIVGASDGKTIQSGILTTICQEVSTGIIITPKILYELYRKVLIENPNLKIIDFSSFDFTGMNLDEVSAFTNEYLKDLEVNWELLPPDDKTFEEDIIRHLKESSKNLKDETKEEHEKRLLELFMKKKNLYDSTNPLFRIMGKNTFNGYIGYVYPNGRVVLDRFYDKQNDSTLADGNAVYAMNIEEFYELSKLSKSELIRSKLCRRYIHKGNWTSKVLAKEIKLNVYDKKSVNVRSLLKKDSDKK
;
A
#
# COMPACT_ATOMS: atom_id res chain seq x y z
N MET A 1 8.13 -14.32 16.10
CA MET A 1 7.84 -14.22 14.66
C MET A 1 9.11 -13.89 13.89
N ASP A 2 9.31 -14.36 12.64
CA ASP A 2 10.37 -13.79 11.78
C ASP A 2 9.84 -12.48 11.18
N ILE A 3 10.63 -11.41 11.17
CA ILE A 3 10.24 -10.15 10.52
C ILE A 3 10.02 -10.37 9.02
N ASN A 4 10.69 -11.35 8.42
CA ASN A 4 10.44 -11.76 7.04
C ASN A 4 9.03 -12.33 6.88
N ASP A 5 8.48 -13.03 7.88
CA ASP A 5 7.10 -13.51 7.82
C ASP A 5 6.14 -12.33 7.76
N SER A 6 6.37 -11.28 8.57
CA SER A 6 5.61 -10.02 8.51
C SER A 6 5.67 -9.38 7.13
N LEU A 7 6.87 -9.26 6.54
CA LEU A 7 7.06 -8.60 5.25
C LEU A 7 6.34 -9.32 4.10
N ASN A 8 6.36 -10.65 4.12
CA ASN A 8 5.84 -11.52 3.06
C ASN A 8 4.32 -11.77 3.15
N LYS A 9 3.60 -11.05 4.03
CA LYS A 9 2.14 -11.16 4.13
C LYS A 9 1.43 -10.61 2.89
N GLY A 10 0.30 -11.23 2.56
CA GLY A 10 -0.55 -10.85 1.43
C GLY A 10 0.00 -11.30 0.08
N ILE A 11 -0.43 -10.63 -0.99
CA ILE A 11 0.06 -10.91 -2.34
C ILE A 11 1.35 -10.11 -2.58
N PRO A 12 2.40 -10.71 -3.17
CA PRO A 12 3.55 -9.97 -3.66
C PRO A 12 3.13 -8.94 -4.72
N ILE A 13 3.51 -7.68 -4.52
CA ILE A 13 3.20 -6.58 -5.44
C ILE A 13 4.48 -5.98 -6.02
N SER A 14 4.42 -5.43 -7.23
CA SER A 14 5.55 -4.73 -7.85
C SER A 14 5.86 -3.41 -7.17
N GLU A 15 4.84 -2.76 -6.63
CA GLU A 15 4.97 -1.41 -6.10
C GLU A 15 5.67 -1.38 -4.74
N PRO A 16 6.71 -0.54 -4.57
CA PRO A 16 7.42 -0.41 -3.31
C PRO A 16 6.54 0.28 -2.25
N VAL A 17 6.72 -0.14 -0.99
CA VAL A 17 6.08 0.48 0.19
C VAL A 17 7.12 1.34 0.89
N ILE A 18 6.98 2.67 0.77
CA ILE A 18 7.94 3.60 1.37
C ILE A 18 7.79 3.62 2.90
N LEU A 19 8.93 3.52 3.59
CA LEU A 19 9.04 3.57 5.04
C LEU A 19 9.76 4.84 5.48
N ASP A 20 9.37 5.38 6.64
CA ASP A 20 10.02 6.50 7.30
C ASP A 20 10.96 5.96 8.40
N LYS A 21 12.24 6.32 8.31
CA LYS A 21 13.26 5.85 9.25
C LYS A 21 13.00 6.30 10.69
N THR A 22 12.43 7.49 10.87
CA THR A 22 12.14 8.08 12.18
C THR A 22 10.95 7.34 12.80
N ASP A 23 9.93 7.03 12.01
CA ASP A 23 8.81 6.21 12.46
C ASP A 23 9.29 4.80 12.86
N ILE A 24 10.15 4.15 12.07
CA ILE A 24 10.72 2.84 12.44
C ILE A 24 11.42 2.92 13.81
N ALA A 25 12.31 3.89 13.98
CA ALA A 25 13.06 4.07 15.23
C ALA A 25 12.17 4.38 16.44
N ASN A 26 11.09 5.14 16.25
CA ASN A 26 10.16 5.49 17.32
C ASN A 26 9.27 4.32 17.77
N ASN A 27 9.14 3.27 16.94
CA ASN A 27 8.21 2.17 17.18
C ASN A 27 8.87 0.88 17.67
N VAL A 28 10.14 0.95 18.07
CA VAL A 28 10.88 -0.17 18.68
C VAL A 28 11.33 0.18 20.11
N GLN A 29 11.55 -0.82 20.95
CA GLN A 29 11.95 -0.61 22.35
C GLN A 29 13.29 0.12 22.47
N ASN A 30 14.29 -0.28 21.68
CA ASN A 30 15.61 0.35 21.68
C ASN A 30 15.78 1.30 20.49
N LYS A 31 15.20 2.49 20.64
CA LYS A 31 15.27 3.57 19.64
C LYS A 31 16.71 3.90 19.23
N GLU A 32 17.62 4.09 20.19
CA GLU A 32 19.00 4.48 19.93
C GLU A 32 19.74 3.43 19.07
N LYS A 33 19.61 2.14 19.42
CA LYS A 33 20.20 1.06 18.63
C LYS A 33 19.64 1.01 17.21
N MET A 34 18.34 1.25 17.03
CA MET A 34 17.71 1.28 15.71
C MET A 34 18.17 2.49 14.89
N GLU A 35 18.27 3.68 15.51
CA GLU A 35 18.82 4.87 14.87
C GLU A 35 20.26 4.65 14.42
N ASP A 36 21.11 4.09 15.29
CA ASP A 36 22.52 3.78 14.98
C ASP A 36 22.63 2.83 13.79
N MET A 37 21.87 1.74 13.78
CA MET A 37 21.89 0.77 12.69
C MET A 37 21.37 1.36 11.37
N LEU A 38 20.28 2.12 11.40
CA LEU A 38 19.74 2.80 10.22
C LEU A 38 20.73 3.84 9.70
N ASN A 39 21.36 4.61 10.59
CA ASN A 39 22.40 5.55 10.24
C ASN A 39 23.59 4.81 9.61
N GLU A 40 24.10 3.73 10.21
CA GLU A 40 25.17 2.89 9.65
C GLU A 40 24.84 2.33 8.26
N SER A 41 23.57 2.00 8.01
CA SER A 41 23.12 1.54 6.70
C SER A 41 23.13 2.67 5.68
N ILE A 42 22.63 3.86 6.06
CA ILE A 42 22.69 5.07 5.21
C ILE A 42 24.15 5.42 4.92
N VAL A 43 25.01 5.25 5.93
CA VAL A 43 26.44 5.51 5.85
C VAL A 43 27.09 4.70 4.73
N LYS A 44 26.91 3.38 4.82
CA LYS A 44 27.44 2.41 3.86
C LYS A 44 26.93 2.66 2.45
N TYR A 45 25.64 2.95 2.32
CA TYR A 45 25.01 3.26 1.04
C TYR A 45 25.58 4.52 0.38
N HIS A 46 25.70 5.63 1.12
CA HIS A 46 26.29 6.86 0.60
C HIS A 46 27.77 6.67 0.23
N ASN A 47 28.55 5.96 1.06
CA ASN A 47 29.93 5.63 0.74
C ASN A 47 30.06 4.81 -0.53
N PHE A 48 29.17 3.84 -0.74
CA PHE A 48 29.18 3.04 -1.94
C PHE A 48 28.98 3.92 -3.17
N ILE A 49 27.98 4.82 -3.15
CA ILE A 49 27.76 5.77 -4.25
C ILE A 49 28.98 6.68 -4.45
N LEU A 50 29.52 7.25 -3.38
CA LEU A 50 30.67 8.16 -3.46
C LEU A 50 31.92 7.46 -4.01
N SER A 51 32.14 6.19 -3.64
CA SER A 51 33.24 5.38 -4.16
C SER A 51 33.18 5.19 -5.68
N GLN A 52 31.98 5.23 -6.27
CA GLN A 52 31.82 5.21 -7.73
C GLN A 52 32.16 6.55 -8.38
N SER A 53 32.07 7.66 -7.63
CA SER A 53 32.16 9.03 -8.15
C SER A 53 33.54 9.69 -8.03
N GLN A 54 34.41 9.15 -7.18
CA GLN A 54 35.76 9.68 -6.86
C GLN A 54 35.80 11.12 -6.31
N ILE A 55 34.68 11.67 -5.85
CA ILE A 55 34.64 12.96 -5.16
C ILE A 55 34.44 12.79 -3.66
N LEU A 56 34.93 13.76 -2.89
CA LEU A 56 34.68 13.78 -1.46
C LEU A 56 33.27 14.27 -1.10
N PHE A 57 32.73 15.28 -1.80
CA PHE A 57 31.57 16.05 -1.30
C PHE A 57 30.70 16.67 -2.39
N GLY A 58 29.44 16.99 -2.06
CA GLY A 58 28.61 17.96 -2.79
C GLY A 58 27.35 17.41 -3.44
N LEU A 59 27.18 16.08 -3.51
CA LEU A 59 25.97 15.45 -4.01
C LEU A 59 25.11 14.94 -2.87
N GLU A 60 23.80 15.10 -3.03
CA GLU A 60 22.81 14.61 -2.08
C GLU A 60 22.06 13.43 -2.67
N PHE A 61 22.16 12.28 -2.00
CA PHE A 61 21.38 11.09 -2.32
C PHE A 61 20.40 10.80 -1.20
N ASN A 62 19.12 10.71 -1.55
CA ASN A 62 18.05 10.39 -0.63
C ASN A 62 18.20 8.93 -0.16
N GLY A 63 18.30 8.75 1.15
CA GLY A 63 18.33 7.44 1.81
C GLY A 63 16.93 6.96 2.20
N ALA A 64 15.94 7.15 1.32
CA ALA A 64 14.61 6.62 1.57
C ALA A 64 14.64 5.09 1.53
N ILE A 65 13.93 4.47 2.46
CA ILE A 65 13.88 3.02 2.64
C ILE A 65 12.51 2.54 2.16
N ALA A 66 12.44 1.35 1.57
CA ALA A 66 11.21 0.75 1.12
C ALA A 66 11.17 -0.76 1.36
N ILE A 67 9.97 -1.30 1.50
CA ILE A 67 9.73 -2.74 1.31
C ILE A 67 9.59 -2.96 -0.20
N VAL A 68 10.41 -3.84 -0.76
CA VAL A 68 10.36 -4.22 -2.17
C VAL A 68 10.15 -5.71 -2.32
N THR A 69 9.59 -6.12 -3.44
CA THR A 69 9.43 -7.53 -3.82
C THR A 69 10.53 -7.92 -4.78
N ASP A 70 11.22 -9.03 -4.51
CA ASP A 70 12.13 -9.65 -5.47
C ASP A 70 11.31 -10.34 -6.57
N PHE A 71 11.51 -9.95 -7.83
CA PHE A 71 10.67 -10.37 -8.95
C PHE A 71 10.79 -11.86 -9.28
N THR A 72 11.89 -12.50 -8.86
CA THR A 72 12.16 -13.92 -9.14
C THR A 72 11.73 -14.80 -7.98
N THR A 73 12.03 -14.39 -6.76
CA THR A 73 11.78 -15.21 -5.55
C THR A 73 10.47 -14.86 -4.86
N LEU A 74 9.81 -13.76 -5.25
CA LEU A 74 8.64 -13.16 -4.60
C LEU A 74 8.86 -12.72 -3.14
N LYS A 75 10.08 -12.89 -2.61
CA LYS A 75 10.41 -12.50 -1.25
C LYS A 75 10.49 -10.99 -1.12
N ARG A 76 9.86 -10.47 -0.08
CA ARG A 76 9.89 -9.07 0.28
C ARG A 76 11.04 -8.79 1.24
N LYS A 77 11.72 -7.68 1.02
CA LYS A 77 12.88 -7.22 1.79
C LYS A 77 12.84 -5.72 1.98
N ILE A 78 13.48 -5.24 3.04
CA ILE A 78 13.66 -3.81 3.31
C ILE A 78 15.00 -3.38 2.70
N GLU A 79 14.98 -2.40 1.82
CA GLU A 79 16.20 -1.88 1.18
C GLU A 79 16.07 -0.38 0.90
N PHE A 80 17.15 0.25 0.44
CA PHE A 80 17.09 1.62 -0.06
C PHE A 80 16.27 1.69 -1.34
N SER A 81 15.48 2.75 -1.50
CA SER A 81 14.64 2.93 -2.68
C SER A 81 15.49 3.28 -3.92
N VAL A 82 15.46 2.39 -4.92
CA VAL A 82 16.04 2.65 -6.24
C VAL A 82 15.42 3.89 -6.89
N HIS A 83 14.11 4.10 -6.70
CA HIS A 83 13.43 5.30 -7.17
C HIS A 83 14.02 6.57 -6.51
N ALA A 84 14.26 6.54 -5.20
CA ALA A 84 14.87 7.64 -4.48
C ALA A 84 16.30 7.96 -4.96
N PHE A 85 17.07 6.96 -5.39
CA PHE A 85 18.37 7.16 -6.05
C PHE A 85 18.22 7.97 -7.36
N TYR A 86 17.34 7.55 -8.26
CA TYR A 86 17.09 8.26 -9.52
C TYR A 86 16.50 9.67 -9.31
N ASP A 87 15.60 9.82 -8.34
CA ASP A 87 15.05 11.12 -7.95
C ASP A 87 16.10 12.06 -7.37
N SER A 88 17.15 11.52 -6.75
CA SER A 88 18.27 12.32 -6.28
C SER A 88 19.04 12.90 -7.47
N LEU A 89 19.26 12.11 -8.53
CA LEU A 89 19.85 12.62 -9.78
C LEU A 89 18.97 13.71 -10.40
N LYS A 90 17.65 13.51 -10.45
CA LYS A 90 16.69 14.51 -10.93
C LYS A 90 16.77 15.81 -10.15
N ARG A 91 16.78 15.74 -8.82
CA ARG A 91 16.87 16.91 -7.94
C ARG A 91 18.18 17.65 -8.09
N ASN A 92 19.31 16.95 -8.08
CA ASN A 92 20.63 17.58 -8.25
C ASN A 92 20.75 18.28 -9.62
N LEU A 93 20.27 17.64 -10.70
CA LEU A 93 20.35 18.18 -12.06
C LEU A 93 19.18 19.09 -12.45
N ASN A 94 18.26 19.36 -11.54
CA ASN A 94 17.05 20.15 -11.76
C ASN A 94 16.31 19.70 -13.04
N MET A 95 15.97 18.41 -13.07
CA MET A 95 15.27 17.74 -14.16
C MET A 95 13.77 17.73 -13.93
N SER A 96 13.02 17.97 -15.01
CA SER A 96 11.55 17.90 -15.04
C SER A 96 11.17 16.74 -15.94
N LEU A 97 11.00 15.57 -15.33
CA LEU A 97 10.54 14.33 -15.94
C LEU A 97 9.49 13.73 -15.02
N SER A 98 8.30 13.47 -15.53
CA SER A 98 7.32 12.64 -14.83
C SER A 98 7.51 11.19 -15.24
N THR A 99 7.24 10.25 -14.32
CA THR A 99 7.13 8.83 -14.67
C THR A 99 5.93 8.58 -15.59
N ASP A 100 4.88 9.40 -15.47
CA ASP A 100 3.62 9.25 -16.23
C ASP A 100 3.77 9.57 -17.73
N ASP A 101 4.88 10.21 -18.11
CA ASP A 101 5.18 10.57 -19.50
C ASP A 101 5.68 9.36 -20.33
N PHE A 102 5.87 8.19 -19.70
CA PHE A 102 6.53 7.03 -20.30
C PHE A 102 5.70 5.75 -20.18
N ALA A 103 5.81 4.87 -21.19
CA ALA A 103 5.05 3.63 -21.23
C ALA A 103 5.66 2.55 -20.33
N SER A 104 6.93 2.68 -19.96
CA SER A 104 7.63 1.72 -19.10
C SER A 104 8.71 2.39 -18.23
N ASP A 105 9.08 1.68 -17.17
CA ASP A 105 10.13 2.06 -16.24
C ASP A 105 11.52 2.12 -16.92
N GLU A 106 11.75 1.24 -17.90
CA GLU A 106 12.98 1.22 -18.70
C GLU A 106 13.08 2.46 -19.60
N GLU A 107 12.00 2.79 -20.32
CA GLU A 107 11.93 3.99 -21.18
C GLU A 107 12.14 5.27 -20.36
N TYR A 108 11.51 5.36 -19.18
CA TYR A 108 11.72 6.46 -18.24
C TYR A 108 13.19 6.60 -17.83
N ARG A 109 13.85 5.48 -17.46
CA ARG A 109 15.25 5.48 -17.03
C ARG A 109 16.17 5.92 -18.16
N GLU A 110 15.98 5.44 -19.39
CA GLU A 110 16.77 5.87 -20.55
C GLU A 110 16.63 7.38 -20.82
N SER A 111 15.40 7.89 -20.79
CA SER A 111 15.11 9.31 -20.98
C SER A 111 15.74 10.17 -19.88
N LEU A 112 15.68 9.70 -18.62
CA LEU A 112 16.34 10.34 -17.48
C LEU A 112 17.84 10.45 -17.70
N ILE A 113 18.53 9.38 -18.11
CA ILE A 113 19.97 9.43 -18.38
C ILE A 113 20.30 10.40 -19.53
N LYS A 114 19.51 10.39 -20.60
CA LYS A 114 19.70 11.32 -21.73
C LYS A 114 19.53 12.78 -21.30
N GLN A 115 18.54 13.09 -20.48
CA GLN A 115 18.33 14.43 -19.95
C GLN A 115 19.42 14.82 -18.96
N ALA A 116 19.86 13.89 -18.12
CA ALA A 116 20.93 14.10 -17.16
C ALA A 116 22.23 14.53 -17.85
N ASN A 117 22.62 13.83 -18.91
CA ASN A 117 23.81 14.19 -19.71
C ASN A 117 23.72 15.60 -20.29
N LYS A 118 22.55 16.01 -20.82
CA LYS A 118 22.34 17.39 -21.29
C LYS A 118 22.48 18.42 -20.17
N LYS A 119 21.96 18.11 -18.98
CA LYS A 119 22.04 19.00 -17.80
C LYS A 119 23.47 19.10 -17.27
N ILE A 120 24.26 18.03 -17.31
CA ILE A 120 25.69 18.04 -16.96
C ILE A 120 26.48 18.96 -17.90
N GLU A 121 26.20 18.92 -19.22
CA GLU A 121 26.83 19.85 -20.17
C GLU A 121 26.44 21.31 -19.90
N ALA A 122 25.22 21.55 -19.44
CA ALA A 122 24.80 22.89 -19.02
C ALA A 122 25.48 23.32 -17.70
N LEU A 123 25.71 22.40 -16.77
CA LEU A 123 26.39 22.64 -15.49
C LEU A 123 27.85 23.10 -15.70
N LYS A 124 28.56 22.52 -16.68
CA LYS A 124 29.93 22.93 -17.07
C LYS A 124 30.05 24.42 -17.42
N ARG A 125 28.96 25.06 -17.85
CA ARG A 125 28.93 26.44 -18.33
C ARG A 125 28.60 27.46 -17.24
N ILE A 126 28.27 27.01 -16.03
CA ILE A 126 27.94 27.88 -14.90
C ILE A 126 29.20 28.61 -14.43
N LYS A 127 29.11 29.94 -14.27
CA LYS A 127 30.25 30.78 -13.83
C LYS A 127 29.98 31.53 -12.54
N THR A 128 28.72 31.67 -12.15
CA THR A 128 28.33 32.48 -10.98
C THR A 128 27.37 31.75 -10.04
N PRO A 129 27.34 32.11 -8.74
CA PRO A 129 26.38 31.53 -7.79
C PRO A 129 24.92 31.76 -8.19
N ALA A 130 24.60 32.95 -8.72
CA ALA A 130 23.25 33.29 -9.19
C ALA A 130 22.79 32.40 -10.35
N GLU A 131 23.69 32.07 -11.29
CA GLU A 131 23.39 31.12 -12.35
C GLU A 131 23.17 29.70 -11.81
N LEU A 132 23.99 29.28 -10.84
CA LEU A 132 23.82 27.98 -10.18
C LEU A 132 22.47 27.92 -9.46
N GLN A 133 22.10 28.94 -8.70
CA GLN A 133 20.82 29.03 -8.01
C GLN A 133 19.64 28.91 -8.97
N ARG A 134 19.67 29.65 -10.08
CA ARG A 134 18.58 29.67 -11.06
C ARG A 134 18.44 28.34 -11.81
N LYS A 135 19.57 27.73 -12.22
CA LYS A 135 19.56 26.55 -13.10
C LYS A 135 19.60 25.22 -12.34
N PHE A 136 20.24 25.19 -11.16
CA PHE A 136 20.48 24.01 -10.33
C PHE A 136 20.31 24.37 -8.83
N PRO A 137 19.09 24.72 -8.37
CA PRO A 137 18.86 25.24 -7.03
C PRO A 137 19.31 24.28 -5.92
N VAL A 138 19.19 22.96 -6.12
CA VAL A 138 19.65 21.96 -5.14
C VAL A 138 21.16 22.01 -4.99
N LEU A 139 21.92 22.00 -6.09
CA LEU A 139 23.37 22.14 -6.05
C LEU A 139 23.82 23.49 -5.50
N HIS A 140 23.06 24.56 -5.73
CA HIS A 140 23.35 25.86 -5.11
C HIS A 140 23.21 25.81 -3.59
N ARG A 141 22.13 25.22 -3.06
CA ARG A 141 21.99 25.03 -1.61
C ARG A 141 23.15 24.22 -1.05
N ARG A 142 23.55 23.15 -1.74
CA ARG A 142 24.71 22.34 -1.35
C ARG A 142 26.03 23.11 -1.41
N TYR A 143 26.24 23.93 -2.44
CA TYR A 143 27.38 24.84 -2.50
C TYR A 143 27.44 25.77 -1.28
N LEU A 144 26.32 26.39 -0.89
CA LEU A 144 26.26 27.26 0.29
C LEU A 144 26.54 26.49 1.59
N SER A 145 26.00 25.28 1.74
CA SER A 145 26.33 24.41 2.88
C SER A 145 27.83 24.11 2.94
N CYS A 146 28.45 23.74 1.81
CA CYS A 146 29.89 23.51 1.75
C CYS A 146 30.70 24.77 2.09
N VAL A 147 30.28 25.96 1.63
CA VAL A 147 30.93 27.23 2.02
C VAL A 147 30.94 27.39 3.54
N GLN A 148 29.80 27.15 4.20
CA GLN A 148 29.67 27.26 5.65
C GLN A 148 30.54 26.22 6.38
N GLU A 149 30.50 24.96 5.94
CA GLU A 149 31.31 23.88 6.52
C GLU A 149 32.80 24.17 6.43
N TYR A 150 33.27 24.59 5.26
CA TYR A 150 34.69 24.90 5.04
C TYR A 150 35.14 26.16 5.76
N TYR A 151 34.26 27.14 5.95
CA TYR A 151 34.53 28.25 6.84
C TYR A 151 34.76 27.78 8.28
N LEU A 152 33.92 26.86 8.79
CA LEU A 152 34.09 26.28 10.13
C LEU A 152 35.37 25.45 10.24
N VAL A 153 35.69 24.61 9.24
CA VAL A 153 36.96 23.87 9.19
C VAL A 153 38.15 24.83 9.22
N LYS A 154 38.13 25.88 8.40
CA LYS A 154 39.20 26.87 8.35
C LYS A 154 39.42 27.54 9.69
N LYS A 155 38.35 28.02 10.32
CA LYS A 155 38.39 28.73 11.60
C LYS A 155 38.76 27.83 12.79
N ASN A 156 38.18 26.64 12.87
CA ASN A 156 38.28 25.78 14.05
C ASN A 156 39.40 24.75 13.98
N ILE A 157 39.93 24.47 12.78
CA ILE A 157 40.95 23.43 12.57
C ILE A 157 42.20 24.03 11.92
N ILE A 158 42.07 24.64 10.73
CA ILE A 158 43.24 25.06 9.94
C ILE A 158 44.01 26.21 10.62
N GLU A 159 43.30 27.26 11.03
CA GLU A 159 43.91 28.43 11.68
C GLU A 159 44.60 28.08 13.02
N PRO A 160 43.99 27.28 13.92
CA PRO A 160 44.68 26.79 15.12
C PRO A 160 45.92 25.95 14.78
N LEU A 161 45.84 25.04 13.80
CA LEU A 161 46.98 24.21 13.39
C LEU A 161 48.15 25.04 12.87
N ASN A 162 47.87 26.12 12.14
CA ASN A 162 48.89 27.00 11.58
C ASN A 162 49.64 27.83 12.64
N LYS A 163 49.11 27.94 13.86
CA LYS A 163 49.75 28.65 14.99
C LYS A 163 50.67 27.75 15.83
N LEU A 164 50.65 26.44 15.61
CA LEU A 164 51.46 25.48 16.35
C LEU A 164 52.85 25.34 15.74
N ASP A 165 53.85 24.99 16.57
CA ASP A 165 55.17 24.59 16.08
C ASP A 165 55.06 23.28 15.26
N PRO A 166 56.04 22.98 14.38
CA PRO A 166 55.96 21.83 13.47
C PRO A 166 55.75 20.48 14.16
N ILE A 167 56.34 20.26 15.34
CA ILE A 167 56.25 18.99 16.06
C ILE A 167 54.84 18.85 16.66
N THR A 168 54.36 19.89 17.34
CA THR A 168 53.01 19.88 17.94
C THR A 168 51.92 19.82 16.88
N ARG A 169 52.10 20.53 15.75
CA ARG A 169 51.20 20.47 14.60
C ARG A 169 51.08 19.05 14.06
N THR A 170 52.20 18.37 13.86
CA THR A 170 52.23 16.99 13.35
C THR A 170 51.49 16.03 14.29
N LYS A 171 51.72 16.13 15.61
CA LYS A 171 51.00 15.33 16.62
C LYS A 171 49.50 15.60 16.60
N LYS A 172 49.11 16.88 16.51
CA LYS A 172 47.69 17.28 16.45
C LYS A 172 47.02 16.79 15.17
N MET A 173 47.70 16.85 14.03
CA MET A 173 47.20 16.32 12.75
C MET A 173 47.04 14.80 12.78
N PHE A 174 47.98 14.08 13.40
CA PHE A 174 47.85 12.64 13.62
C PHE A 174 46.62 12.30 14.49
N GLN A 175 46.43 13.03 15.60
CA GLN A 175 45.23 12.87 16.43
C GLN A 175 43.95 13.19 15.67
N LEU A 176 43.93 14.25 14.86
CA LEU A 176 42.77 14.59 14.03
C LEU A 176 42.46 13.51 12.99
N ASN A 177 43.48 12.85 12.43
CA ASN A 177 43.27 11.71 11.54
C ASN A 177 42.66 10.52 12.30
N ILE A 178 43.16 10.20 13.50
CA ILE A 178 42.56 9.18 14.36
C ILE A 178 41.11 9.55 14.69
N ASP A 179 40.86 10.79 15.09
CA ASP A 179 39.51 11.26 15.41
C ASP A 179 38.60 11.20 14.17
N LEU A 180 39.11 11.52 12.99
CA LEU A 180 38.39 11.37 11.73
C LEU A 180 38.09 9.90 11.44
N GLU A 181 39.06 9.01 11.59
CA GLU A 181 38.86 7.56 11.40
C GLU A 181 37.85 6.97 12.40
N GLN A 182 37.86 7.44 13.66
CA GLN A 182 37.00 6.94 14.72
C GLN A 182 35.59 7.54 14.69
N LYS A 183 35.46 8.84 14.39
CA LYS A 183 34.16 9.55 14.37
C LYS A 183 33.49 9.51 13.01
N ASN A 184 34.24 9.21 11.96
CA ASN A 184 33.73 9.12 10.61
C ASN A 184 33.88 7.68 10.09
N PRO A 185 32.89 6.80 10.31
CA PRO A 185 32.88 5.46 9.70
C PRO A 185 32.88 5.48 8.17
N PHE A 186 32.84 6.67 7.56
CA PHE A 186 32.96 6.94 6.13
C PHE A 186 34.36 7.42 5.69
N TYR A 187 35.35 7.34 6.58
CA TYR A 187 36.68 7.82 6.27
C TYR A 187 37.33 6.99 5.16
N ASN A 188 37.39 7.56 3.96
CA ASN A 188 38.30 7.09 2.94
C ASN A 188 39.72 7.49 3.37
N PRO A 189 40.72 6.58 3.40
CA PRO A 189 42.11 6.91 3.75
C PRO A 189 42.72 8.03 2.88
N LYS A 190 42.16 8.27 1.70
CA LYS A 190 42.53 9.39 0.82
C LYS A 190 41.99 10.76 1.30
N ASN A 191 41.10 10.78 2.28
CA ASN A 191 40.45 11.96 2.86
C ASN A 191 41.03 12.33 4.24
N ASN A 192 42.34 12.14 4.41
CA ASN A 192 43.03 12.56 5.63
C ASN A 192 42.97 14.09 5.83
N ILE A 193 43.35 14.54 7.03
CA ILE A 193 43.29 15.94 7.41
C ILE A 193 44.09 16.85 6.45
N VAL A 194 45.16 16.35 5.82
CA VAL A 194 45.91 17.11 4.81
C VAL A 194 45.05 17.34 3.58
N ALA A 195 44.43 16.29 3.03
CA ALA A 195 43.54 16.41 1.87
C ALA A 195 42.33 17.33 2.15
N ILE A 196 41.78 17.27 3.37
CA ILE A 196 40.70 18.17 3.80
C ILE A 196 41.19 19.63 3.83
N ILE A 197 42.38 19.88 4.39
CA ILE A 197 42.99 21.22 4.44
C ILE A 197 43.21 21.75 3.02
N ASP A 198 43.81 20.96 2.14
CA ASP A 198 44.13 21.36 0.76
C ASP A 198 42.85 21.67 -0.03
N TYR A 199 41.82 20.83 0.11
CA TYR A 199 40.54 21.06 -0.54
C TYR A 199 39.82 22.28 0.03
N THR A 200 39.82 22.46 1.36
CA THR A 200 39.22 23.62 2.04
C THR A 200 39.85 24.93 1.57
N ASN A 201 41.18 24.96 1.45
CA ASN A 201 41.91 26.16 1.01
C ASN A 201 41.71 26.48 -0.48
N SER A 202 41.43 25.47 -1.31
CA SER A 202 41.18 25.62 -2.75
C SER A 202 39.68 25.68 -3.12
N PHE A 203 38.80 25.68 -2.12
CA PHE A 203 37.37 25.65 -2.36
C PHE A 203 36.85 26.95 -2.98
N SER A 204 36.10 26.80 -4.06
CA SER A 204 35.48 27.88 -4.83
C SER A 204 34.30 27.30 -5.60
N LEU A 205 33.45 28.18 -6.15
CA LEU A 205 32.39 27.74 -7.07
C LEU A 205 32.95 26.91 -8.24
N LYS A 206 34.12 27.29 -8.79
CA LYS A 206 34.75 26.60 -9.91
C LYS A 206 35.15 25.17 -9.53
N THR A 207 35.79 25.00 -8.37
CA THR A 207 36.19 23.67 -7.89
C THR A 207 34.98 22.82 -7.49
N PHE A 208 33.93 23.41 -6.91
CA PHE A 208 32.66 22.73 -6.66
C PHE A 208 32.01 22.19 -7.94
N ILE A 209 31.85 23.04 -8.96
CA ILE A 209 31.25 22.64 -10.25
C ILE A 209 32.09 21.55 -10.91
N ALA A 210 33.43 21.69 -10.90
CA ALA A 210 34.32 20.69 -11.49
C ALA A 210 34.13 19.31 -10.82
N SER A 211 34.03 19.27 -9.49
CA SER A 211 33.74 18.04 -8.75
C SER A 211 32.40 17.42 -9.17
N CYS A 212 31.32 18.20 -9.21
CA CYS A 212 30.00 17.69 -9.65
C CYS A 212 30.02 17.16 -11.10
N VAL A 213 30.72 17.85 -12.00
CA VAL A 213 30.84 17.48 -13.42
C VAL A 213 31.61 16.17 -13.63
N ILE A 214 32.54 15.84 -12.73
CA ILE A 214 33.24 14.54 -12.75
C ILE A 214 32.37 13.45 -12.10
N ALA A 215 31.75 13.77 -10.97
CA ALA A 215 31.02 12.81 -10.16
C ALA A 215 29.75 12.27 -10.83
N LEU A 216 28.92 13.17 -11.39
CA LEU A 216 27.60 12.79 -11.92
C LEU A 216 27.70 11.82 -13.11
N PRO A 217 28.57 12.02 -14.11
CA PRO A 217 28.80 11.02 -15.15
C PRO A 217 29.26 9.67 -14.61
N ASN A 218 30.18 9.67 -13.63
CA ASN A 218 30.68 8.43 -13.05
C ASN A 218 29.58 7.64 -12.33
N ILE A 219 28.69 8.33 -11.61
CA ILE A 219 27.52 7.72 -10.95
C ILE A 219 26.55 7.16 -11.98
N ILE A 220 26.26 7.92 -13.04
CA ILE A 220 25.38 7.48 -14.14
C ILE A 220 25.95 6.23 -14.85
N ASN A 221 27.25 6.21 -15.11
CA ASN A 221 27.92 5.10 -15.78
C ASN A 221 28.00 3.85 -14.90
N ASN A 222 28.03 3.99 -13.57
CA ASN A 222 28.03 2.88 -12.62
C ASN A 222 26.65 2.63 -11.98
N ARG A 223 25.56 3.16 -12.54
CA ARG A 223 24.20 3.06 -11.97
C ARG A 223 23.78 1.61 -11.70
N ASP A 224 24.08 0.68 -12.62
CA ASP A 224 23.67 -0.72 -12.47
C ASP A 224 24.41 -1.39 -11.30
N LYS A 225 25.66 -1.00 -11.05
CA LYS A 225 26.40 -1.45 -9.85
C LYS A 225 25.78 -0.89 -8.57
N ILE A 226 25.28 0.34 -8.59
CA ILE A 226 24.60 0.98 -7.45
C ILE A 226 23.27 0.29 -7.18
N VAL A 227 22.46 0.05 -8.22
CA VAL A 227 21.19 -0.68 -8.11
C VAL A 227 21.41 -2.10 -7.60
N ASN A 228 22.40 -2.82 -8.16
CA ASN A 228 22.75 -4.16 -7.67
C ASN A 228 23.25 -4.13 -6.22
N TYR A 229 24.00 -3.11 -5.82
CA TYR A 229 24.41 -2.95 -4.43
C TYR A 229 23.19 -2.78 -3.52
N ILE A 230 22.22 -1.93 -3.88
CA ILE A 230 20.97 -1.74 -3.12
C ILE A 230 20.27 -3.10 -2.91
N HIS A 231 20.04 -3.85 -4.00
CA HIS A 231 19.31 -5.12 -3.93
C HIS A 231 20.04 -6.22 -3.16
N ASN A 232 21.38 -6.20 -3.15
CA ASN A 232 22.21 -7.19 -2.47
C ASN A 232 22.53 -6.82 -1.01
N ASN A 233 22.12 -5.64 -0.54
CA ASN A 233 22.37 -5.17 0.82
C ASN A 233 21.05 -4.72 1.48
N PRO A 234 20.10 -5.64 1.70
CA PRO A 234 18.90 -5.34 2.47
C PRO A 234 19.26 -4.95 3.91
N ILE A 235 18.41 -4.13 4.51
CA ILE A 235 18.55 -3.70 5.90
C ILE A 235 17.95 -4.80 6.79
N ASP A 236 18.79 -5.36 7.66
CA ASP A 236 18.42 -6.50 8.49
C ASP A 236 17.79 -6.09 9.82
N PHE A 237 16.52 -6.47 10.01
CA PHE A 237 15.76 -6.24 11.25
C PHE A 237 15.62 -7.53 12.09
N SER A 238 16.41 -8.57 11.80
CA SER A 238 16.38 -9.88 12.50
C SER A 238 16.65 -9.78 14.00
N PHE A 239 17.35 -8.75 14.46
CA PHE A 239 17.71 -8.55 15.87
C PHE A 239 16.52 -8.14 16.76
N LEU A 240 15.38 -7.80 16.18
CA LEU A 240 14.20 -7.33 16.93
C LEU A 240 13.58 -8.46 17.74
N ASP A 241 13.02 -8.11 18.91
CA ASP A 241 12.20 -9.02 19.68
C ASP A 241 10.79 -9.15 19.06
N ASP A 242 9.98 -10.07 19.59
CA ASP A 242 8.64 -10.32 19.03
C ASP A 242 7.69 -9.13 19.21
N ALA A 243 7.80 -8.38 20.32
CA ALA A 243 6.97 -7.20 20.56
C ALA A 243 7.27 -6.05 19.59
N ASP A 244 8.54 -5.84 19.25
CA ASP A 244 8.96 -4.86 18.25
C ASP A 244 8.51 -5.29 16.84
N LYS A 245 8.55 -6.59 16.54
CA LYS A 245 8.06 -7.12 15.26
C LYS A 245 6.55 -6.91 15.08
N ASP A 246 5.76 -7.15 16.12
CA ASP A 246 4.30 -6.94 16.07
C ASP A 246 3.95 -5.45 15.85
N LYS A 247 4.70 -4.53 16.51
CA LYS A 247 4.57 -3.08 16.26
C LYS A 247 4.96 -2.71 14.84
N LEU A 248 6.08 -3.22 14.33
CA LEU A 248 6.50 -2.94 12.97
C LEU A 248 5.54 -3.53 11.94
N GLU A 249 4.89 -4.64 12.23
CA GLU A 249 3.86 -5.17 11.34
C GLU A 249 2.66 -4.22 11.23
N LEU A 250 2.16 -3.70 12.36
CA LEU A 250 1.11 -2.67 12.34
C LEU A 250 1.58 -1.43 11.56
N TYR A 251 2.85 -1.05 11.70
CA TYR A 251 3.45 0.05 10.94
C TYR A 251 3.49 -0.24 9.43
N PHE A 252 3.86 -1.45 9.02
CA PHE A 252 3.85 -1.84 7.61
C PHE A 252 2.43 -1.83 7.04
N ALA A 253 1.43 -2.27 7.79
CA ALA A 253 0.03 -2.19 7.39
C ALA A 253 -0.42 -0.72 7.23
N TYR A 254 -0.03 0.15 8.16
CA TYR A 254 -0.25 1.59 8.04
C TYR A 254 0.41 2.20 6.79
N CYS A 255 1.67 1.86 6.51
CA CYS A 255 2.37 2.34 5.33
C CYS A 255 1.66 1.92 4.04
N ASN A 256 1.32 0.63 3.89
CA ASN A 256 0.57 0.14 2.73
C ASN A 256 -0.75 0.92 2.56
N LEU A 257 -1.51 1.13 3.63
CA LEU A 257 -2.75 1.89 3.56
C LEU A 257 -2.52 3.36 3.17
N LYS A 258 -1.46 3.99 3.71
CA LYS A 258 -1.05 5.35 3.37
C LYS A 258 -0.68 5.46 1.88
N GLN A 259 0.01 4.47 1.33
CA GLN A 259 0.30 4.42 -0.11
C GLN A 259 -0.98 4.19 -0.93
N ALA A 260 -1.86 3.28 -0.54
CA ALA A 260 -3.16 3.07 -1.19
C ALA A 260 -3.97 4.38 -1.30
N ASN A 261 -3.94 5.21 -0.25
CA ASN A 261 -4.65 6.48 -0.24
C ASN A 261 -4.09 7.48 -1.28
N ASN A 262 -2.78 7.48 -1.49
CA ASN A 262 -2.08 8.46 -2.35
C ASN A 262 -1.80 7.95 -3.78
N ALA A 263 -1.85 6.64 -4.01
CA ALA A 263 -1.57 6.03 -5.30
C ALA A 263 -2.72 6.25 -6.31
N ASP A 264 -2.38 6.15 -7.59
CA ASP A 264 -3.35 6.12 -8.69
C ASP A 264 -4.34 4.96 -8.54
N SER A 265 -5.54 5.14 -9.07
CA SER A 265 -6.65 4.17 -8.97
C SER A 265 -6.24 2.75 -9.36
N LYS A 266 -5.36 2.59 -10.36
CA LYS A 266 -4.84 1.28 -10.81
C LYS A 266 -4.02 0.53 -9.77
N TYR A 267 -3.32 1.22 -8.86
CA TYR A 267 -2.41 0.60 -7.89
C TYR A 267 -3.00 0.54 -6.47
N LYS A 268 -4.12 1.22 -6.21
CA LYS A 268 -4.73 1.24 -4.88
C LYS A 268 -5.03 -0.17 -4.36
N GLN A 269 -5.53 -1.06 -5.22
CA GLN A 269 -5.91 -2.42 -4.86
C GLN A 269 -4.72 -3.24 -4.35
N ASP A 270 -3.55 -3.07 -4.96
CA ASP A 270 -2.34 -3.85 -4.65
C ASP A 270 -1.87 -3.63 -3.21
N TYR A 271 -1.87 -2.37 -2.78
CA TYR A 271 -1.52 -2.03 -1.40
C TYR A 271 -2.52 -2.56 -0.36
N LEU A 272 -3.78 -2.82 -0.75
CA LEU A 272 -4.80 -3.31 0.19
C LEU A 272 -4.68 -4.80 0.51
N TYR A 273 -3.94 -5.59 -0.27
CA TYR A 273 -3.76 -7.02 0.00
C TYR A 273 -3.08 -7.26 1.34
N TYR A 274 -2.01 -6.49 1.63
CA TYR A 274 -1.31 -6.57 2.91
C TYR A 274 -2.22 -6.16 4.07
N VAL A 275 -2.94 -5.04 3.92
CA VAL A 275 -3.83 -4.48 4.95
C VAL A 275 -4.97 -5.44 5.29
N SER A 276 -5.55 -6.09 4.27
CA SER A 276 -6.62 -7.08 4.44
C SER A 276 -6.11 -8.31 5.19
N ASN A 277 -4.91 -8.79 4.85
CA ASN A 277 -4.30 -9.94 5.54
C ASN A 277 -3.97 -9.62 7.01
N TYR A 278 -3.45 -8.43 7.28
CA TYR A 278 -3.19 -7.95 8.65
C TYR A 278 -4.43 -8.07 9.54
N PHE A 279 -5.57 -7.53 9.11
CA PHE A 279 -6.81 -7.59 9.91
C PHE A 279 -7.37 -9.00 10.08
N LYS A 280 -7.10 -9.91 9.13
CA LYS A 280 -7.55 -11.30 9.23
C LYS A 280 -6.80 -12.02 10.35
N GLU A 281 -5.48 -11.89 10.37
CA GLU A 281 -4.63 -12.55 11.37
C GLU A 281 -4.82 -11.95 12.76
N HIS A 282 -5.21 -10.67 12.83
CA HIS A 282 -5.41 -9.92 14.08
C HIS A 282 -6.89 -9.71 14.43
N LYS A 283 -7.80 -10.58 13.95
CA LYS A 283 -9.25 -10.42 14.13
C LYS A 283 -9.70 -10.57 15.59
N ASP A 284 -8.96 -11.37 16.36
CA ASP A 284 -9.27 -11.72 17.74
C ASP A 284 -8.24 -11.15 18.74
N THR A 285 -7.25 -10.38 18.29
CA THR A 285 -6.24 -9.79 19.19
C THR A 285 -6.81 -8.58 19.92
N THR A 286 -6.81 -8.68 21.24
CA THR A 286 -7.14 -7.60 22.17
C THR A 286 -5.92 -6.73 22.50
N ASP A 287 -4.83 -6.86 21.73
CA ASP A 287 -3.56 -6.30 22.12
C ASP A 287 -3.59 -4.77 22.08
N ASP A 288 -3.10 -4.16 23.17
CA ASP A 288 -2.85 -2.72 23.32
C ASP A 288 -1.65 -2.25 22.45
N ILE A 289 -1.49 -2.82 21.26
CA ILE A 289 -0.45 -2.43 20.31
C ILE A 289 -0.85 -1.07 19.73
N SER A 290 0.09 -0.15 19.78
CA SER A 290 -0.02 1.15 19.14
C SER A 290 1.35 1.56 18.60
N ILE A 291 1.32 2.34 17.53
CA ILE A 291 2.49 2.92 16.90
C ILE A 291 2.34 4.44 16.85
N ILE A 292 3.46 5.15 16.78
CA ILE A 292 3.53 6.60 16.61
C ILE A 292 4.10 6.89 15.24
N VAL A 293 3.39 7.70 14.44
CA VAL A 293 3.80 8.08 13.08
C VAL A 293 3.90 9.60 12.95
N GLY A 294 4.89 10.10 12.22
CA GLY A 294 5.13 11.53 12.00
C GLY A 294 5.61 12.28 13.24
N ALA A 295 6.16 11.57 14.22
CA ALA A 295 6.81 12.19 15.38
C ALA A 295 8.24 12.62 15.02
N SER A 296 8.59 13.84 15.43
CA SER A 296 9.91 14.44 15.28
C SER A 296 10.29 15.06 16.61
N ASP A 297 11.43 14.66 17.17
CA ASP A 297 11.98 15.27 18.38
C ASP A 297 12.74 16.57 18.09
N GLY A 298 12.65 17.08 16.84
CA GLY A 298 13.37 18.24 16.37
C GLY A 298 14.89 18.07 16.37
N LYS A 299 15.39 16.85 16.63
CA LYS A 299 16.81 16.57 16.65
C LYS A 299 17.39 16.57 15.25
N THR A 300 18.71 16.68 15.26
CA THR A 300 19.46 17.40 14.28
C THR A 300 20.04 16.41 13.26
N ILE A 301 19.68 16.54 11.98
CA ILE A 301 20.27 15.70 10.93
C ILE A 301 21.62 16.30 10.55
N GLN A 302 22.69 15.53 10.75
CA GLN A 302 24.04 15.89 10.30
C GLN A 302 24.10 15.87 8.77
N SER A 303 24.20 17.06 8.17
CA SER A 303 24.30 17.26 6.73
C SER A 303 25.73 17.62 6.34
N GLY A 304 26.65 16.66 6.42
CA GLY A 304 28.05 16.84 6.03
C GLY A 304 29.00 16.67 7.22
N ILE A 305 30.25 17.15 7.09
CA ILE A 305 31.29 16.89 8.10
C ILE A 305 30.96 17.61 9.43
N LEU A 306 30.21 18.72 9.39
CA LEU A 306 30.03 19.61 10.55
C LEU A 306 28.67 20.28 10.71
N THR A 307 27.69 20.13 9.80
CA THR A 307 26.45 20.92 9.88
C THR A 307 25.20 20.21 10.38
N THR A 308 24.55 20.91 11.31
CA THR A 308 23.28 20.72 12.02
C THR A 308 21.97 21.11 11.30
N ILE A 309 21.11 20.24 10.73
CA ILE A 309 19.76 20.70 10.28
C ILE A 309 18.70 20.40 11.35
N CYS A 310 18.01 21.45 11.85
CA CYS A 310 16.91 21.32 12.80
C CYS A 310 15.57 21.10 12.07
N GLN A 311 14.76 20.16 12.54
CA GLN A 311 13.37 19.97 12.11
C GLN A 311 12.42 20.55 13.16
N GLU A 312 11.19 20.86 12.76
CA GLU A 312 10.13 21.24 13.71
C GLU A 312 9.76 20.03 14.58
N VAL A 313 9.52 20.30 15.87
CA VAL A 313 9.10 19.28 16.84
C VAL A 313 7.65 18.91 16.57
N SER A 314 7.36 17.62 16.45
CA SER A 314 6.02 17.06 16.25
C SER A 314 5.84 15.86 17.17
N THR A 315 4.71 15.80 17.88
CA THR A 315 4.38 14.65 18.74
C THR A 315 3.91 13.43 17.95
N GLY A 316 3.67 13.58 16.64
CA GLY A 316 3.12 12.51 15.80
C GLY A 316 1.67 12.16 16.11
N ILE A 317 1.18 11.12 15.43
CA ILE A 317 -0.17 10.57 15.56
C ILE A 317 -0.04 9.13 16.06
N ILE A 318 -0.86 8.77 17.04
CA ILE A 318 -0.95 7.39 17.53
C ILE A 318 -1.89 6.61 16.61
N ILE A 319 -1.41 5.51 16.05
CA ILE A 319 -2.20 4.56 15.25
C ILE A 319 -2.34 3.27 16.05
N THR A 320 -3.58 2.86 16.24
CA THR A 320 -3.95 1.54 16.79
C THR A 320 -4.59 0.69 15.68
N PRO A 321 -4.73 -0.63 15.84
CA PRO A 321 -5.47 -1.46 14.89
C PRO A 321 -6.88 -0.93 14.59
N LYS A 322 -7.56 -0.38 15.61
CA LYS A 322 -8.87 0.26 15.45
C LYS A 322 -8.82 1.49 14.56
N ILE A 323 -7.86 2.39 14.79
CA ILE A 323 -7.67 3.59 13.96
C ILE A 323 -7.31 3.19 12.53
N LEU A 324 -6.42 2.21 12.36
CA LEU A 324 -6.06 1.67 11.05
C LEU A 324 -7.30 1.13 10.32
N TYR A 325 -8.20 0.43 11.02
CA TYR A 325 -9.44 -0.09 10.44
C TYR A 325 -10.39 1.03 10.02
N GLU A 326 -10.51 2.10 10.81
CA GLU A 326 -11.29 3.28 10.44
C GLU A 326 -10.74 3.98 9.19
N LEU A 327 -9.41 4.11 9.07
CA LEU A 327 -8.75 4.63 7.88
C LEU A 327 -8.98 3.70 6.67
N TYR A 328 -8.86 2.39 6.86
CA TYR A 328 -9.07 1.40 5.82
C TYR A 328 -10.50 1.45 5.26
N ARG A 329 -11.49 1.50 6.17
CA ARG A 329 -12.89 1.68 5.81
C ARG A 329 -13.13 2.98 5.05
N LYS A 330 -12.46 4.08 5.43
CA LYS A 330 -12.58 5.35 4.71
C LYS A 330 -12.09 5.22 3.27
N VAL A 331 -10.92 4.61 3.05
CA VAL A 331 -10.37 4.37 1.70
C VAL A 331 -11.34 3.55 0.85
N LEU A 332 -11.94 2.49 1.40
CA LEU A 332 -12.92 1.67 0.69
C LEU A 332 -14.22 2.42 0.36
N ILE A 333 -14.71 3.28 1.27
CA ILE A 333 -15.90 4.10 1.03
C ILE A 333 -15.64 5.12 -0.09
N GLU A 334 -14.46 5.74 -0.09
CA GLU A 334 -14.06 6.72 -1.10
C GLU A 334 -13.76 6.08 -2.45
N ASN A 335 -13.48 4.77 -2.48
CA ASN A 335 -13.11 4.02 -3.67
C ASN A 335 -13.94 2.72 -3.76
N PRO A 336 -15.25 2.81 -4.11
CA PRO A 336 -16.18 1.67 -4.07
C PRO A 336 -15.82 0.53 -5.04
N ASN A 337 -14.93 0.77 -6.00
CA ASN A 337 -14.44 -0.25 -6.93
C ASN A 337 -13.35 -1.15 -6.33
N LEU A 338 -12.78 -0.77 -5.18
CA LEU A 338 -11.79 -1.58 -4.49
C LEU A 338 -12.47 -2.78 -3.82
N LYS A 339 -11.86 -3.95 -3.98
CA LYS A 339 -12.38 -5.23 -3.51
C LYS A 339 -11.67 -5.63 -2.21
N ILE A 340 -12.46 -6.07 -1.23
CA ILE A 340 -11.94 -6.70 -0.02
C ILE A 340 -11.78 -8.18 -0.34
N ILE A 341 -10.55 -8.69 -0.37
CA ILE A 341 -10.27 -10.05 -0.82
C ILE A 341 -9.29 -10.72 0.11
N ASP A 342 -9.51 -12.02 0.31
CA ASP A 342 -8.63 -12.92 1.03
C ASP A 342 -7.88 -13.81 0.03
N PHE A 343 -6.55 -13.68 0.01
CA PHE A 343 -5.67 -14.52 -0.81
C PHE A 343 -4.80 -15.47 0.01
N SER A 344 -5.00 -15.55 1.32
CA SER A 344 -4.18 -16.38 2.21
C SER A 344 -4.29 -17.89 1.95
N SER A 345 -5.29 -18.33 1.17
CA SER A 345 -5.43 -19.72 0.74
C SER A 345 -4.66 -20.06 -0.54
N PHE A 346 -4.05 -19.07 -1.20
CA PHE A 346 -3.31 -19.29 -2.44
C PHE A 346 -1.82 -19.44 -2.15
N ASP A 347 -1.22 -20.47 -2.74
CA ASP A 347 0.21 -20.69 -2.75
C ASP A 347 0.78 -20.24 -4.10
N PHE A 348 1.59 -19.19 -4.09
CA PHE A 348 2.26 -18.65 -5.28
C PHE A 348 3.65 -19.27 -5.49
N THR A 349 4.02 -20.31 -4.75
CA THR A 349 5.30 -20.99 -4.90
C THR A 349 5.50 -21.48 -6.34
N GLY A 350 6.63 -21.10 -6.93
CA GLY A 350 6.96 -21.46 -8.31
C GLY A 350 6.44 -20.48 -9.37
N MET A 351 5.70 -19.44 -8.98
CA MET A 351 5.32 -18.32 -9.85
C MET A 351 6.33 -17.18 -9.77
N ASN A 352 6.44 -16.40 -10.83
CA ASN A 352 7.06 -15.07 -10.83
C ASN A 352 6.01 -13.97 -10.64
N LEU A 353 6.46 -12.71 -10.49
CA LEU A 353 5.56 -11.61 -10.16
C LEU A 353 4.51 -11.33 -11.25
N ASP A 354 4.89 -11.45 -12.53
CA ASP A 354 3.98 -11.22 -13.66
C ASP A 354 2.86 -12.28 -13.69
N GLU A 355 3.20 -13.54 -13.38
CA GLU A 355 2.25 -14.64 -13.27
C GLU A 355 1.26 -14.43 -12.11
N VAL A 356 1.76 -13.98 -10.95
CA VAL A 356 0.92 -13.63 -9.80
C VAL A 356 -0.02 -12.46 -10.14
N SER A 357 0.48 -11.42 -10.80
CA SER A 357 -0.34 -10.29 -11.24
C SER A 357 -1.41 -10.71 -12.24
N ALA A 358 -1.09 -11.57 -13.21
CA ALA A 358 -2.05 -12.09 -14.18
C ALA A 358 -3.17 -12.90 -13.49
N PHE A 359 -2.79 -13.83 -12.61
CA PHE A 359 -3.73 -14.64 -11.83
C PHE A 359 -4.65 -13.76 -10.98
N THR A 360 -4.08 -12.79 -10.26
CA THR A 360 -4.83 -11.89 -9.37
C THR A 360 -5.82 -11.06 -10.16
N ASN A 361 -5.43 -10.54 -11.33
CA ASN A 361 -6.32 -9.77 -12.20
C ASN A 361 -7.48 -10.61 -12.77
N GLU A 362 -7.24 -11.87 -13.11
CA GLU A 362 -8.28 -12.81 -13.54
C GLU A 362 -9.25 -13.12 -12.39
N TYR A 363 -8.73 -13.47 -11.22
CA TYR A 363 -9.52 -13.73 -10.02
C TYR A 363 -10.35 -12.51 -9.60
N LEU A 364 -9.78 -11.30 -9.71
CA LEU A 364 -10.49 -10.05 -9.48
C LEU A 364 -11.68 -9.88 -10.43
N LYS A 365 -11.53 -10.21 -11.72
CA LYS A 365 -12.63 -10.14 -12.70
C LYS A 365 -13.76 -11.10 -12.33
N ASP A 366 -13.43 -12.29 -11.85
CA ASP A 366 -14.42 -13.28 -11.41
C ASP A 366 -15.21 -12.83 -10.16
N LEU A 367 -14.67 -11.90 -9.37
CA LEU A 367 -15.29 -11.34 -8.16
C LEU A 367 -16.21 -10.13 -8.39
N GLU A 368 -16.43 -9.70 -9.63
CA GLU A 368 -17.22 -8.50 -9.94
C GLU A 368 -18.75 -8.71 -9.77
N VAL A 369 -19.24 -8.42 -8.54
CA VAL A 369 -20.64 -8.21 -8.09
C VAL A 369 -21.69 -9.26 -8.51
N ASN A 370 -22.04 -10.14 -7.57
CA ASN A 370 -23.05 -11.20 -7.76
C ASN A 370 -24.48 -10.82 -7.30
N TRP A 371 -24.80 -9.56 -6.99
CA TRP A 371 -26.13 -9.16 -6.48
C TRP A 371 -26.59 -7.78 -6.95
N GLU A 372 -27.87 -7.63 -7.27
CA GLU A 372 -28.51 -6.37 -7.71
C GLU A 372 -29.68 -5.99 -6.79
N LEU A 373 -29.78 -4.72 -6.39
CA LEU A 373 -30.88 -4.19 -5.58
C LEU A 373 -32.09 -3.88 -6.46
N LEU A 374 -33.26 -4.40 -6.08
CA LEU A 374 -34.52 -4.13 -6.76
C LEU A 374 -35.39 -3.21 -5.88
N PRO A 375 -35.72 -1.99 -6.35
CA PRO A 375 -36.68 -1.12 -5.69
C PRO A 375 -38.05 -1.81 -5.50
N PRO A 376 -38.84 -1.43 -4.48
CA PRO A 376 -40.18 -2.01 -4.23
C PRO A 376 -41.13 -1.88 -5.44
N ASP A 377 -41.00 -0.79 -6.19
CA ASP A 377 -41.86 -0.45 -7.34
C ASP A 377 -41.31 -0.95 -8.68
N ASP A 378 -40.14 -1.58 -8.68
CA ASP A 378 -39.51 -2.12 -9.89
C ASP A 378 -40.21 -3.42 -10.32
N LYS A 379 -40.80 -3.39 -11.53
CA LYS A 379 -41.51 -4.51 -12.16
C LYS A 379 -40.70 -5.20 -13.26
N THR A 380 -39.49 -4.73 -13.55
CA THR A 380 -38.62 -5.29 -14.60
C THR A 380 -38.33 -6.77 -14.36
N PHE A 381 -38.21 -7.16 -13.09
CA PHE A 381 -38.05 -8.55 -12.68
C PHE A 381 -39.25 -9.43 -13.02
N GLU A 382 -40.47 -8.98 -12.73
CA GLU A 382 -41.70 -9.68 -13.08
C GLU A 382 -41.89 -9.77 -14.60
N GLU A 383 -41.55 -8.70 -15.33
CA GLU A 383 -41.62 -8.65 -16.78
C GLU A 383 -40.63 -9.62 -17.44
N ASP A 384 -39.40 -9.68 -16.93
CA ASP A 384 -38.37 -10.63 -17.36
C ASP A 384 -38.81 -12.08 -17.10
N ILE A 385 -39.41 -12.37 -15.94
CA ILE A 385 -39.93 -13.71 -15.64
C ILE A 385 -41.07 -14.09 -16.57
N ILE A 386 -42.04 -13.19 -16.78
CA ILE A 386 -43.16 -13.45 -17.67
C ILE A 386 -42.68 -13.65 -19.12
N ARG A 387 -41.64 -12.93 -19.54
CA ARG A 387 -40.99 -13.12 -20.85
C ARG A 387 -40.33 -14.50 -20.95
N HIS A 388 -39.54 -14.90 -19.95
CA HIS A 388 -38.86 -16.20 -19.95
C HIS A 388 -39.83 -17.39 -19.88
N LEU A 389 -40.94 -17.27 -19.14
CA LEU A 389 -42.01 -18.30 -19.08
C LEU A 389 -42.72 -18.49 -20.43
N LYS A 390 -42.81 -17.44 -21.24
CA LYS A 390 -43.36 -17.51 -22.60
C LYS A 390 -42.35 -18.09 -23.60
N GLU A 391 -41.06 -17.84 -23.39
CA GLU A 391 -39.97 -18.38 -24.20
C GLU A 391 -39.71 -19.86 -23.94
N SER A 392 -39.76 -20.31 -22.68
CA SER A 392 -39.61 -21.72 -22.29
C SER A 392 -40.63 -22.65 -22.91
N SER A 393 -41.80 -22.10 -23.19
CA SER A 393 -42.98 -22.84 -23.61
C SER A 393 -43.17 -22.79 -25.13
N LYS A 394 -42.24 -22.14 -25.85
CA LYS A 394 -42.31 -21.87 -27.29
C LYS A 394 -42.35 -23.12 -28.18
N ASN A 395 -41.83 -24.26 -27.69
CA ASN A 395 -41.77 -25.53 -28.41
C ASN A 395 -42.79 -26.59 -27.94
N LEU A 396 -43.69 -26.23 -27.02
CA LEU A 396 -44.77 -27.11 -26.54
C LEU A 396 -46.00 -27.01 -27.45
N LYS A 397 -46.78 -28.08 -27.56
CA LYS A 397 -48.09 -28.06 -28.27
C LYS A 397 -49.09 -27.20 -27.49
N ASP A 398 -49.97 -26.49 -28.19
CA ASP A 398 -50.81 -25.40 -27.63
C ASP A 398 -51.56 -25.76 -26.33
N GLU A 399 -52.24 -26.91 -26.26
CA GLU A 399 -52.96 -27.33 -25.04
C GLU A 399 -52.02 -27.62 -23.85
N THR A 400 -50.88 -28.28 -24.10
CA THR A 400 -49.85 -28.56 -23.08
C THR A 400 -49.02 -27.34 -22.70
N LYS A 401 -48.94 -26.36 -23.61
CA LYS A 401 -48.22 -25.10 -23.43
C LYS A 401 -48.94 -24.22 -22.42
N GLU A 402 -50.25 -24.05 -22.59
CA GLU A 402 -51.07 -23.21 -21.72
C GLU A 402 -51.15 -23.77 -20.29
N GLU A 403 -51.31 -25.08 -20.13
CA GLU A 403 -51.29 -25.73 -18.81
C GLU A 403 -49.92 -25.63 -18.12
N HIS A 404 -48.83 -25.76 -18.88
CA HIS A 404 -47.47 -25.65 -18.34
C HIS A 404 -47.13 -24.21 -17.92
N GLU A 405 -47.41 -23.23 -18.78
CA GLU A 405 -47.26 -21.80 -18.47
C GLU A 405 -48.08 -21.40 -17.25
N LYS A 406 -49.34 -21.85 -17.17
CA LYS A 406 -50.24 -21.57 -16.04
C LYS A 406 -49.72 -22.18 -14.74
N ARG A 407 -49.25 -23.43 -14.76
CA ARG A 407 -48.69 -24.09 -13.58
C ARG A 407 -47.42 -23.39 -13.07
N LEU A 408 -46.51 -22.99 -13.97
CA LEU A 408 -45.29 -22.28 -13.59
C LEU A 408 -45.63 -20.88 -13.05
N LEU A 409 -46.54 -20.17 -13.70
CA LEU A 409 -47.01 -18.87 -13.23
C LEU A 409 -47.67 -18.99 -11.84
N GLU A 410 -48.49 -20.01 -11.59
CA GLU A 410 -49.08 -20.27 -10.28
C GLU A 410 -48.03 -20.55 -9.20
N LEU A 411 -46.98 -21.32 -9.51
CA LEU A 411 -45.88 -21.57 -8.57
C LEU A 411 -45.07 -20.32 -8.27
N PHE A 412 -44.76 -19.51 -9.29
CA PHE A 412 -44.11 -18.21 -9.13
C PHE A 412 -44.96 -17.27 -8.28
N MET A 413 -46.24 -17.09 -8.61
CA MET A 413 -47.16 -16.22 -7.89
C MET A 413 -47.37 -16.69 -6.45
N LYS A 414 -47.36 -18.01 -6.19
CA LYS A 414 -47.45 -18.55 -4.84
C LYS A 414 -46.23 -18.19 -3.98
N LYS A 415 -45.01 -18.32 -4.51
CA LYS A 415 -43.78 -17.89 -3.81
C LYS A 415 -43.72 -16.38 -3.63
N LYS A 416 -44.03 -15.63 -4.68
CA LYS A 416 -44.08 -14.16 -4.66
C LYS A 416 -45.07 -13.66 -3.62
N ASN A 417 -46.31 -14.15 -3.65
CA ASN A 417 -47.36 -13.77 -2.69
C ASN A 417 -46.99 -14.14 -1.26
N LEU A 418 -46.30 -15.26 -1.04
CA LEU A 418 -45.82 -15.65 0.29
C LEU A 418 -44.90 -14.58 0.90
N TYR A 419 -43.90 -14.10 0.15
CA TYR A 419 -42.93 -13.14 0.66
C TYR A 419 -43.44 -11.70 0.58
N ASP A 420 -44.13 -11.30 -0.48
CA ASP A 420 -44.62 -9.92 -0.62
C ASP A 420 -45.71 -9.58 0.41
N SER A 421 -46.56 -10.56 0.75
CA SER A 421 -47.58 -10.40 1.83
C SER A 421 -46.96 -10.29 3.23
N THR A 422 -45.65 -10.46 3.36
CA THR A 422 -44.92 -10.35 4.64
C THR A 422 -44.20 -9.02 4.83
N ASN A 423 -44.46 -8.04 3.96
CA ASN A 423 -43.98 -6.66 4.06
C ASN A 423 -42.44 -6.52 4.19
N PRO A 424 -41.66 -7.03 3.23
CA PRO A 424 -40.21 -6.81 3.15
C PRO A 424 -39.89 -5.34 2.83
N LEU A 425 -38.72 -4.86 3.25
CA LEU A 425 -38.23 -3.50 2.97
C LEU A 425 -37.76 -3.33 1.53
N PHE A 426 -37.04 -4.31 0.98
CA PHE A 426 -36.57 -4.33 -0.41
C PHE A 426 -36.17 -5.75 -0.83
N ARG A 427 -36.00 -5.93 -2.15
CA ARG A 427 -35.63 -7.20 -2.80
C ARG A 427 -34.20 -7.10 -3.34
N ILE A 428 -33.49 -8.22 -3.37
CA ILE A 428 -32.16 -8.36 -3.98
C ILE A 428 -32.16 -9.55 -4.92
N MET A 429 -31.55 -9.42 -6.09
CA MET A 429 -31.47 -10.48 -7.09
C MET A 429 -30.04 -11.01 -7.18
N GLY A 430 -29.88 -12.33 -7.20
CA GLY A 430 -28.58 -12.97 -7.43
C GLY A 430 -28.20 -12.99 -8.91
N LYS A 431 -26.94 -12.65 -9.20
CA LYS A 431 -26.25 -12.74 -10.49
C LYS A 431 -25.22 -13.88 -10.46
N ASN A 432 -24.76 -14.31 -11.64
CA ASN A 432 -23.71 -15.32 -11.83
C ASN A 432 -23.92 -16.60 -10.98
N THR A 433 -23.10 -16.83 -9.94
CA THR A 433 -23.17 -18.03 -9.09
C THR A 433 -24.44 -18.12 -8.24
N PHE A 434 -25.11 -16.99 -8.01
CA PHE A 434 -26.39 -16.89 -7.29
C PHE A 434 -27.59 -16.66 -8.21
N ASN A 435 -27.41 -16.89 -9.51
CA ASN A 435 -28.49 -16.80 -10.48
C ASN A 435 -29.68 -17.71 -10.08
N GLY A 436 -30.88 -17.15 -10.15
CA GLY A 436 -32.10 -17.79 -9.68
C GLY A 436 -32.49 -17.51 -8.23
N TYR A 437 -31.67 -16.84 -7.44
CA TYR A 437 -32.02 -16.49 -6.05
C TYR A 437 -32.61 -15.08 -5.95
N ILE A 438 -33.69 -14.96 -5.18
CA ILE A 438 -34.21 -13.68 -4.72
C ILE A 438 -34.02 -13.62 -3.20
N GLY A 439 -33.46 -12.53 -2.73
CA GLY A 439 -33.44 -12.18 -1.32
C GLY A 439 -34.50 -11.16 -0.95
N TYR A 440 -35.12 -11.37 0.20
CA TYR A 440 -36.05 -10.48 0.84
C TYR A 440 -35.45 -9.97 2.14
N VAL A 441 -35.36 -8.65 2.27
CA VAL A 441 -34.81 -7.99 3.46
C VAL A 441 -35.96 -7.48 4.33
N TYR A 442 -35.96 -7.84 5.61
CA TYR A 442 -37.06 -7.55 6.53
C TYR A 442 -36.73 -6.46 7.56
N PRO A 443 -37.74 -5.74 8.09
CA PRO A 443 -37.54 -4.70 9.10
C PRO A 443 -36.86 -5.18 10.39
N ASN A 444 -36.95 -6.48 10.68
CA ASN A 444 -36.30 -7.11 11.83
C ASN A 444 -34.82 -7.45 11.58
N GLY A 445 -34.23 -6.99 10.46
CA GLY A 445 -32.83 -7.21 10.11
C GLY A 445 -32.53 -8.59 9.52
N ARG A 446 -33.54 -9.41 9.21
CA ARG A 446 -33.34 -10.71 8.56
C ARG A 446 -33.35 -10.60 7.04
N VAL A 447 -32.47 -11.35 6.40
CA VAL A 447 -32.40 -11.55 4.95
C VAL A 447 -32.75 -13.00 4.66
N VAL A 448 -33.73 -13.21 3.79
CA VAL A 448 -34.22 -14.53 3.38
C VAL A 448 -34.01 -14.71 1.89
N LEU A 449 -33.12 -15.62 1.51
CA LEU A 449 -32.84 -16.00 0.12
C LEU A 449 -33.63 -17.26 -0.24
N ASP A 450 -34.48 -17.19 -1.25
CA ASP A 450 -35.13 -18.36 -1.85
C ASP A 450 -34.77 -18.44 -3.33
N ARG A 451 -34.63 -19.67 -3.84
CA ARG A 451 -34.37 -19.92 -5.25
C ARG A 451 -35.69 -19.98 -5.98
N PHE A 452 -35.85 -19.12 -6.98
CA PHE A 452 -37.01 -19.11 -7.85
C PHE A 452 -36.78 -19.99 -9.09
N TYR A 453 -35.56 -20.12 -9.61
CA TYR A 453 -35.26 -20.96 -10.79
C TYR A 453 -33.84 -21.59 -10.77
N ASP A 454 -33.65 -22.68 -11.52
CA ASP A 454 -32.40 -23.47 -11.46
C ASP A 454 -31.23 -22.92 -12.32
N LYS A 455 -31.48 -22.20 -13.42
CA LYS A 455 -30.52 -21.36 -14.19
C LYS A 455 -31.30 -20.34 -15.05
N GLN A 456 -30.71 -19.23 -15.50
CA GLN A 456 -31.36 -18.32 -16.47
C GLN A 456 -31.76 -19.02 -17.78
N ASN A 457 -31.01 -20.06 -18.19
CA ASN A 457 -31.22 -20.78 -19.44
C ASN A 457 -31.99 -22.10 -19.28
N ASP A 458 -32.20 -22.59 -18.06
CA ASP A 458 -33.03 -23.78 -17.79
C ASP A 458 -34.39 -23.28 -17.36
N SER A 459 -35.37 -23.47 -18.25
CA SER A 459 -36.78 -23.15 -18.15
C SER A 459 -37.56 -23.86 -17.02
N THR A 460 -36.90 -24.19 -15.91
CA THR A 460 -37.45 -24.94 -14.78
C THR A 460 -37.42 -24.08 -13.52
N LEU A 461 -38.62 -23.86 -12.94
CA LEU A 461 -38.73 -23.33 -11.59
C LEU A 461 -38.04 -24.27 -10.61
N ALA A 462 -37.32 -23.70 -9.65
CA ALA A 462 -36.62 -24.43 -8.62
C ALA A 462 -37.63 -25.09 -7.66
N ASP A 463 -37.85 -26.40 -7.82
CA ASP A 463 -38.59 -27.22 -6.86
C ASP A 463 -37.62 -27.92 -5.90
N GLY A 464 -37.90 -27.88 -4.60
CA GLY A 464 -37.08 -28.57 -3.60
C GLY A 464 -35.74 -27.93 -3.19
N ASN A 465 -35.37 -26.76 -3.70
CA ASN A 465 -34.21 -26.00 -3.20
C ASN A 465 -34.46 -25.45 -1.78
N ALA A 466 -33.42 -25.29 -0.98
CA ALA A 466 -33.59 -24.79 0.40
C ALA A 466 -33.67 -23.26 0.45
N VAL A 467 -34.44 -22.73 1.41
CA VAL A 467 -34.40 -21.31 1.80
C VAL A 467 -33.20 -21.08 2.72
N TYR A 468 -32.51 -19.98 2.52
CA TYR A 468 -31.40 -19.54 3.35
C TYR A 468 -31.79 -18.27 4.10
N ALA A 469 -31.57 -18.24 5.42
CA ALA A 469 -31.90 -17.07 6.23
C ALA A 469 -30.73 -16.68 7.14
N MET A 470 -30.40 -15.40 7.15
CA MET A 470 -29.31 -14.82 7.94
C MET A 470 -29.65 -13.39 8.36
N ASN A 471 -28.88 -12.81 9.26
CA ASN A 471 -29.00 -11.39 9.60
C ASN A 471 -28.42 -10.54 8.46
N ILE A 472 -28.80 -9.28 8.34
CA ILE A 472 -28.34 -8.41 7.26
C ILE A 472 -26.83 -8.12 7.36
N GLU A 473 -26.30 -8.07 8.58
CA GLU A 473 -24.86 -7.95 8.82
C GLU A 473 -24.11 -9.21 8.36
N GLU A 474 -24.70 -10.39 8.61
CA GLU A 474 -24.17 -11.67 8.13
C GLU A 474 -24.30 -11.79 6.61
N PHE A 475 -25.40 -11.30 6.03
CA PHE A 475 -25.61 -11.27 4.58
C PHE A 475 -24.59 -10.40 3.87
N TYR A 476 -24.26 -9.21 4.41
CA TYR A 476 -23.24 -8.35 3.84
C TYR A 476 -21.88 -9.04 3.75
N GLU A 477 -21.53 -9.84 4.76
CA GLU A 477 -20.28 -10.60 4.76
C GLU A 477 -20.35 -11.85 3.89
N LEU A 478 -21.44 -12.60 3.94
CA LEU A 478 -21.60 -13.85 3.19
C LEU A 478 -21.87 -13.64 1.70
N SER A 479 -22.44 -12.50 1.31
CA SER A 479 -22.75 -12.18 -0.10
C SER A 479 -21.53 -11.95 -0.98
N LYS A 480 -20.35 -11.76 -0.36
CA LYS A 480 -19.03 -11.67 -0.99
C LYS A 480 -18.41 -13.04 -1.28
N LEU A 481 -18.97 -14.11 -0.71
CA LEU A 481 -18.46 -15.47 -0.84
C LEU A 481 -19.11 -16.21 -2.00
N SER A 482 -18.51 -17.33 -2.41
CA SER A 482 -19.15 -18.23 -3.38
C SER A 482 -20.42 -18.87 -2.79
N LYS A 483 -21.32 -19.31 -3.66
CA LYS A 483 -22.56 -20.01 -3.26
C LYS A 483 -22.31 -21.20 -2.34
N SER A 484 -21.26 -21.98 -2.61
CA SER A 484 -20.91 -23.16 -1.81
C SER A 484 -20.49 -22.79 -0.39
N GLU A 485 -19.81 -21.67 -0.22
CA GLU A 485 -19.34 -21.18 1.08
C GLU A 485 -20.46 -20.55 1.89
N LEU A 486 -21.29 -19.73 1.24
CA LEU A 486 -22.48 -19.13 1.87
C LEU A 486 -23.39 -20.22 2.46
N ILE A 487 -23.63 -21.31 1.70
CA ILE A 487 -24.55 -22.39 2.11
C ILE A 487 -23.97 -23.25 3.24
N ARG A 488 -22.63 -23.39 3.31
CA ARG A 488 -21.95 -24.17 4.36
C ARG A 488 -21.71 -23.38 5.64
N SER A 489 -21.85 -22.05 5.58
CA SER A 489 -21.67 -21.18 6.73
C SER A 489 -22.69 -21.48 7.83
N LYS A 490 -22.22 -21.59 9.08
CA LYS A 490 -23.09 -21.75 10.26
C LYS A 490 -23.96 -20.51 10.53
N LEU A 491 -23.56 -19.36 9.98
CA LEU A 491 -24.31 -18.10 10.04
C LEU A 491 -25.50 -18.10 9.08
N CYS A 492 -25.48 -18.98 8.09
CA CYS A 492 -26.56 -19.15 7.13
C CYS A 492 -27.47 -20.31 7.56
N ARG A 493 -28.69 -19.99 7.99
CA ARG A 493 -29.67 -21.04 8.35
C ARG A 493 -30.31 -21.61 7.10
N ARG A 494 -30.21 -22.92 6.93
CA ARG A 494 -30.79 -23.66 5.82
C ARG A 494 -32.13 -24.29 6.20
N TYR A 495 -33.17 -23.97 5.44
CA TYR A 495 -34.52 -24.54 5.55
C TYR A 495 -34.84 -25.35 4.30
N ILE A 496 -34.75 -26.68 4.43
CA ILE A 496 -35.09 -27.59 3.33
C ILE A 496 -36.60 -27.54 3.09
N HIS A 497 -37.03 -27.49 1.82
CA HIS A 497 -38.44 -27.49 1.40
C HIS A 497 -39.12 -28.86 1.65
N LYS A 498 -39.21 -29.27 2.92
CA LYS A 498 -39.87 -30.51 3.37
C LYS A 498 -40.87 -30.21 4.48
N GLY A 499 -42.10 -30.70 4.31
CA GLY A 499 -43.20 -30.47 5.24
C GLY A 499 -43.62 -29.00 5.29
N ASN A 500 -44.04 -28.51 6.47
CA ASN A 500 -44.50 -27.13 6.64
C ASN A 500 -43.33 -26.13 6.81
N TRP A 501 -42.42 -26.09 5.83
CA TRP A 501 -41.24 -25.21 5.85
C TRP A 501 -41.61 -23.73 5.80
N THR A 502 -42.68 -23.37 5.08
CA THR A 502 -43.17 -21.99 4.96
C THR A 502 -43.59 -21.43 6.32
N SER A 503 -44.37 -22.17 7.12
CA SER A 503 -44.71 -21.73 8.48
C SER A 503 -43.48 -21.62 9.39
N LYS A 504 -42.46 -22.46 9.19
CA LYS A 504 -41.21 -22.37 9.98
C LYS A 504 -40.42 -21.11 9.66
N VAL A 505 -40.22 -20.79 8.37
CA VAL A 505 -39.53 -19.56 7.95
C VAL A 505 -40.34 -18.33 8.40
N LEU A 506 -41.66 -18.35 8.22
CA LEU A 506 -42.53 -17.27 8.68
C LEU A 506 -42.43 -17.03 10.18
N ALA A 507 -42.50 -18.08 11.01
CA ALA A 507 -42.50 -17.94 12.46
C ALA A 507 -41.12 -17.61 13.04
N LYS A 508 -40.04 -18.19 12.47
CA LYS A 508 -38.69 -18.11 13.06
C LYS A 508 -37.82 -17.00 12.48
N GLU A 509 -38.14 -16.50 11.30
CA GLU A 509 -37.30 -15.54 10.57
C GLU A 509 -38.04 -14.25 10.24
N ILE A 510 -39.30 -14.33 9.81
CA ILE A 510 -40.04 -13.16 9.28
C ILE A 510 -40.90 -12.48 10.37
N LYS A 511 -41.67 -13.25 11.15
CA LYS A 511 -42.54 -12.77 12.25
C LYS A 511 -41.86 -12.82 13.62
N LEU A 512 -40.54 -13.02 13.66
CA LEU A 512 -39.79 -13.09 14.90
C LEU A 512 -39.86 -11.73 15.61
N ASN A 513 -40.59 -11.67 16.74
CA ASN A 513 -40.60 -10.52 17.64
C ASN A 513 -39.26 -10.50 18.39
N VAL A 514 -38.35 -9.63 17.95
CA VAL A 514 -37.05 -9.45 18.61
C VAL A 514 -37.26 -8.55 19.85
N TYR A 515 -37.55 -9.17 20.99
CA TYR A 515 -37.30 -8.59 22.32
C TYR A 515 -35.93 -9.08 22.79
N ASP A 516 -34.83 -8.64 22.17
CA ASP A 516 -33.61 -8.22 22.87
C ASP A 516 -32.47 -7.83 21.90
N LYS A 517 -31.81 -6.72 22.27
CA LYS A 517 -30.52 -6.18 21.82
C LYS A 517 -30.33 -5.71 20.36
N LYS A 518 -30.29 -4.36 20.25
CA LYS A 518 -29.62 -3.52 19.23
C LYS A 518 -29.75 -3.99 17.78
N SER A 519 -30.99 -4.11 17.30
CA SER A 519 -31.25 -4.08 15.86
C SER A 519 -30.78 -2.74 15.31
N VAL A 520 -29.82 -2.75 14.39
CA VAL A 520 -29.51 -1.60 13.53
C VAL A 520 -30.83 -1.14 12.92
N ASN A 521 -31.19 0.13 13.15
CA ASN A 521 -32.40 0.68 12.59
C ASN A 521 -32.19 0.80 11.07
N VAL A 522 -32.60 -0.19 10.29
CA VAL A 522 -32.41 -0.25 8.83
C VAL A 522 -32.97 0.99 8.13
N ARG A 523 -33.98 1.66 8.72
CA ARG A 523 -34.49 2.97 8.23
C ARG A 523 -33.47 4.11 8.35
N SER A 524 -32.48 4.03 9.24
CA SER A 524 -31.41 5.03 9.38
C SER A 524 -30.34 4.95 8.29
N LEU A 525 -30.20 3.79 7.62
CA LEU A 525 -29.35 3.64 6.43
C LEU A 525 -30.01 4.29 5.20
N LEU A 526 -31.34 4.23 5.10
CA LEU A 526 -32.11 4.76 3.97
C LEU A 526 -32.25 6.30 3.97
N LYS A 527 -32.26 6.95 5.14
CA LYS A 527 -32.36 8.43 5.22
C LYS A 527 -31.11 9.18 4.73
N LYS A 528 -29.93 8.54 4.68
CA LYS A 528 -28.71 9.20 4.20
C LYS A 528 -28.62 9.30 2.67
N ASP A 529 -29.36 8.48 1.93
CA ASP A 529 -29.39 8.52 0.47
C ASP A 529 -30.55 9.34 -0.09
N SER A 530 -31.60 9.62 0.70
CA SER A 530 -32.72 10.48 0.27
C SER A 530 -32.44 11.98 0.42
N ASP A 531 -31.49 12.37 1.27
CA ASP A 531 -31.14 13.79 1.53
C ASP A 531 -30.00 14.29 0.61
N LYS A 532 -29.59 13.49 -0.38
CA LYS A 532 -28.70 13.87 -1.48
C LYS A 532 -29.36 13.70 -2.84
N LYS A 533 -30.51 14.34 -3.02
CA LYS A 533 -31.01 14.73 -4.35
C LYS A 533 -31.07 16.25 -4.43
#